data_AF-A0A814WSH3-F1
#
_entry.id   AF-A0A814WSH3-F1
#
_cell.length_a   1.000
_cell.length_b   1.000
_cell.length_c   1.000
_cell.angle_alpha   90.00
_cell.angle_beta   90.00
_cell.angle_gamma   90.00
#
_symmetry.space_group_name_H-M   'P 1'
#
loop_
_entity.id
_entity.type
_entity.pdbx_description
1 polymer ?
#
loop_
_entity_poly.entity_id
_entity_poly.type
_entity_poly.pdbx_seq_one_letter_code
_entity_poly.pdbx_strand_id
1 'polypeptide(L)'
;MLFFFFILLSLFNSILSLDNGLGKTPQMGWNSWNHFGCNINETVIRQTADALIATGLAKAGYNYINVDDCWASSRDPQTKFIIPDPNGFPSGMASLADYVHSRGLLFGLYSDAGISTCAGRPGSYGYEEIDAHIYAQWKVDYLKYDNCNSKPTNKTIKERYERMRDALNHTGRPIFYSACEWGEMLPALWFRSVANSWRTTPDIIDTWLSMLFNIDINDLFADYAAPHGFNDPDMLEIGNGGMTLNEYRTHMSLWSIAKSPLLIGCDVRNISKESLEILTNSEVIAVNQDPLGVQGKKIRIDLDHDTEIWAGPLVDGSKVVITFNRADNIADKILVLFTDLGWNSTTTVNIRDLWLHKDLGEFKGNYTAYNIESHGVEMLKMTPVML
;
A
#
# COMPACT_ATOMS: atom_id res chain seq x y z
N MET A 1 -32.00 33.81 30.15
CA MET A 1 -30.56 34.09 30.35
C MET A 1 -29.84 32.75 30.29
N LEU A 2 -28.92 32.63 29.33
CA LEU A 2 -27.90 31.57 29.13
C LEU A 2 -28.36 30.13 28.82
N PHE A 3 -28.39 29.81 27.52
CA PHE A 3 -28.16 28.45 27.00
C PHE A 3 -26.66 28.14 27.10
N PHE A 4 -26.31 27.08 27.84
CA PHE A 4 -24.95 26.54 27.87
C PHE A 4 -24.73 25.67 26.63
N PHE A 5 -23.88 26.13 25.72
CA PHE A 5 -23.32 25.30 24.65
C PHE A 5 -22.21 24.43 25.25
N PHE A 6 -22.45 23.13 25.40
CA PHE A 6 -21.38 22.17 25.67
C PHE A 6 -20.63 21.93 24.36
N ILE A 7 -19.47 22.57 24.20
CA ILE A 7 -18.51 22.20 23.18
C ILE A 7 -17.86 20.90 23.65
N LEU A 8 -18.25 19.78 23.03
CA LEU A 8 -17.56 18.52 23.19
C LEU A 8 -16.21 18.63 22.46
N LEU A 9 -15.15 19.02 23.17
CA LEU A 9 -13.80 18.90 22.65
C LEU A 9 -13.49 17.40 22.53
N SER A 10 -13.60 16.88 21.31
CA SER A 10 -12.95 15.62 20.93
C SER A 10 -11.45 15.79 21.19
N LEU A 11 -10.97 15.17 22.26
CA LEU A 11 -9.54 14.93 22.45
C LEU A 11 -9.13 13.95 21.36
N PHE A 12 -8.74 14.45 20.19
CA PHE A 12 -7.94 13.68 19.25
C PHE A 12 -6.65 13.33 19.99
N ASN A 13 -6.53 12.09 20.46
CA ASN A 13 -5.23 11.52 20.81
C ASN A 13 -4.36 11.69 19.56
N SER A 14 -3.46 12.68 19.59
CA SER A 14 -2.47 12.87 18.55
C SER A 14 -1.51 11.69 18.63
N ILE A 15 -1.82 10.61 17.93
CA ILE A 15 -0.89 9.51 17.76
C ILE A 15 0.30 10.09 16.98
N LEU A 16 1.46 10.12 17.63
CA LEU A 16 2.70 10.64 17.05
C LEU A 16 3.08 9.78 15.83
N SER A 17 3.16 10.40 14.66
CA SER A 17 3.68 9.81 13.44
C SER A 17 5.14 10.17 13.22
N LEU A 18 5.84 9.39 12.38
CA LEU A 18 7.15 9.76 11.85
C LEU A 18 7.01 11.08 11.07
N ASP A 19 7.49 12.17 11.65
CA ASP A 19 7.46 13.49 11.03
C ASP A 19 8.68 13.71 10.14
N ASN A 20 8.79 12.92 9.06
CA ASN A 20 9.81 13.09 8.03
C ASN A 20 9.27 13.80 6.76
N GLY A 21 8.06 14.36 6.85
CA GLY A 21 7.40 15.07 5.75
C GLY A 21 6.85 14.18 4.62
N LEU A 22 7.03 12.86 4.68
CA LEU A 22 6.60 11.88 3.68
C LEU A 22 5.34 11.13 4.09
N GLY A 23 4.77 10.34 3.18
CA GLY A 23 3.61 9.50 3.45
C GLY A 23 2.34 10.27 3.79
N LYS A 24 2.09 11.44 3.18
CA LYS A 24 0.81 12.16 3.39
C LYS A 24 -0.40 11.35 2.90
N THR A 25 -0.19 10.60 1.82
CA THR A 25 -1.07 9.57 1.28
C THR A 25 -0.27 8.28 1.13
N PRO A 26 -0.93 7.11 0.96
CA PRO A 26 -0.23 5.85 0.74
C PRO A 26 0.70 5.95 -0.47
N GLN A 27 1.88 5.34 -0.38
CA GLN A 27 2.82 5.33 -1.50
C GLN A 27 2.25 4.56 -2.70
N MET A 28 2.59 5.02 -3.89
CA MET A 28 2.26 4.35 -5.14
C MET A 28 3.53 4.13 -5.96
N GLY A 29 3.70 2.93 -6.50
CA GLY A 29 4.90 2.59 -7.25
C GLY A 29 4.89 1.17 -7.80
N TRP A 30 6.08 0.63 -7.98
CA TRP A 30 6.33 -0.71 -8.47
C TRP A 30 7.45 -1.34 -7.64
N ASN A 31 7.37 -2.65 -7.42
CA ASN A 31 8.41 -3.43 -6.76
C ASN A 31 8.76 -4.67 -7.61
N SER A 32 10.04 -5.02 -7.67
CA SER A 32 10.54 -6.12 -8.50
C SER A 32 10.18 -7.53 -8.03
N TRP A 33 9.82 -7.73 -6.76
CA TRP A 33 9.84 -9.04 -6.12
C TRP A 33 8.84 -10.05 -6.71
N ASN A 34 7.55 -9.73 -6.73
CA ASN A 34 6.50 -10.71 -7.05
C ASN A 34 6.70 -11.39 -8.42
N HIS A 35 7.15 -10.62 -9.42
CA HIS A 35 7.39 -11.16 -10.75
C HIS A 35 8.82 -11.66 -10.99
N PHE A 36 9.83 -10.91 -10.53
CA PHE A 36 11.23 -11.17 -10.91
C PHE A 36 12.01 -11.97 -9.87
N GLY A 37 11.63 -11.90 -8.59
CA GLY A 37 12.44 -12.42 -7.47
C GLY A 37 13.90 -11.95 -7.59
N CYS A 38 14.85 -12.88 -7.48
CA CYS A 38 16.28 -12.58 -7.69
C CYS A 38 16.70 -12.39 -9.15
N ASN A 39 15.84 -12.61 -10.15
CA ASN A 39 16.19 -12.42 -11.56
C ASN A 39 16.09 -10.95 -11.98
N ILE A 40 16.82 -10.09 -11.25
CA ILE A 40 16.77 -8.63 -11.40
C ILE A 40 18.16 -8.07 -11.76
N ASN A 41 18.18 -7.02 -12.59
CA ASN A 41 19.40 -6.31 -12.97
C ASN A 41 19.06 -4.88 -13.41
N GLU A 42 20.08 -4.05 -13.61
CA GLU A 42 19.91 -2.64 -13.98
C GLU A 42 19.12 -2.45 -15.28
N THR A 43 19.24 -3.36 -16.24
CA THR A 43 18.50 -3.28 -17.51
C THR A 43 17.00 -3.44 -17.27
N VAL A 44 16.60 -4.41 -16.45
CA VAL A 44 15.19 -4.60 -16.07
C VAL A 44 14.66 -3.35 -15.38
N ILE A 45 15.39 -2.79 -14.41
CA ILE A 45 14.94 -1.59 -13.69
C ILE A 45 14.79 -0.39 -14.63
N ARG A 46 15.76 -0.15 -15.54
CA ARG A 46 15.68 0.94 -16.52
C ARG A 46 14.47 0.77 -17.46
N GLN A 47 14.26 -0.43 -17.99
CA GLN A 47 13.15 -0.73 -18.88
C GLN A 47 11.80 -0.61 -18.16
N THR A 48 11.72 -1.04 -16.91
CA THR A 48 10.52 -0.87 -16.08
C THR A 48 10.23 0.60 -15.81
N ALA A 49 11.25 1.41 -15.51
CA ALA A 49 11.09 2.85 -15.35
C ALA A 49 10.52 3.50 -16.63
N ASP A 50 11.05 3.14 -17.80
CA ASP A 50 10.54 3.63 -19.08
C ASP A 50 9.10 3.13 -19.35
N ALA A 51 8.78 1.89 -18.99
CA ALA A 51 7.46 1.32 -19.14
C ALA A 51 6.41 2.01 -18.24
N LEU A 52 6.76 2.37 -17.00
CA LEU A 52 5.88 3.16 -16.12
C LEU A 52 5.49 4.49 -16.76
N ILE A 53 6.41 5.14 -17.48
CA ILE A 53 6.12 6.35 -18.25
C ILE A 53 5.24 6.02 -19.47
N ALA A 54 5.67 5.07 -20.30
CA ALA A 54 5.04 4.77 -21.58
C ALA A 54 3.59 4.26 -21.46
N THR A 55 3.30 3.50 -20.41
CA THR A 55 1.96 2.98 -20.10
C THR A 55 1.04 3.99 -19.42
N GLY A 56 1.58 5.13 -18.97
CA GLY A 56 0.84 6.14 -18.22
C GLY A 56 0.68 5.84 -16.73
N LEU A 57 1.27 4.76 -16.21
CA LEU A 57 1.24 4.42 -14.78
C LEU A 57 1.87 5.51 -13.91
N ALA A 58 3.00 6.08 -14.33
CA ALA A 58 3.60 7.20 -13.59
C ALA A 58 2.66 8.41 -13.53
N LYS A 59 1.93 8.70 -14.62
CA LYS A 59 0.92 9.77 -14.63
C LYS A 59 -0.26 9.46 -13.70
N ALA A 60 -0.60 8.19 -13.50
CA ALA A 60 -1.61 7.74 -12.55
C ALA A 60 -1.14 7.82 -11.08
N GLY A 61 0.16 8.03 -10.84
CA GLY A 61 0.74 8.23 -9.50
C GLY A 61 1.81 7.22 -9.10
N TYR A 62 2.01 6.14 -9.87
CA TYR A 62 2.99 5.09 -9.58
C TYR A 62 4.42 5.60 -9.83
N ASN A 63 4.98 6.27 -8.83
CA ASN A 63 6.22 7.05 -8.99
C ASN A 63 7.44 6.43 -8.31
N TYR A 64 7.26 5.51 -7.34
CA TYR A 64 8.39 4.77 -6.78
C TYR A 64 8.75 3.56 -7.64
N ILE A 65 10.04 3.37 -7.95
CA ILE A 65 10.57 2.13 -8.51
C ILE A 65 11.49 1.47 -7.48
N ASN A 66 10.99 0.41 -6.85
CA ASN A 66 11.63 -0.24 -5.73
C ASN A 66 12.37 -1.48 -6.20
N VAL A 67 13.70 -1.47 -6.07
CA VAL A 67 14.53 -2.67 -6.28
C VAL A 67 14.50 -3.48 -4.99
N ASP A 68 13.90 -4.67 -5.06
CA ASP A 68 13.80 -5.58 -3.93
C ASP A 68 15.11 -6.38 -3.73
N ASP A 69 15.08 -7.49 -2.99
CA ASP A 69 16.27 -8.27 -2.62
C ASP A 69 17.13 -8.71 -3.85
N CYS A 70 18.29 -9.28 -3.56
CA CYS A 70 19.25 -9.83 -4.52
C CYS A 70 20.04 -8.78 -5.33
N TRP A 71 19.91 -7.49 -5.02
CA TRP A 71 20.68 -6.42 -5.67
C TRP A 71 22.13 -6.30 -5.20
N ALA A 72 22.42 -6.71 -3.95
CA ALA A 72 23.74 -6.61 -3.33
C ALA A 72 24.52 -7.92 -3.41
N SER A 73 25.84 -7.84 -3.53
CA SER A 73 26.74 -9.01 -3.54
C SER A 73 27.41 -9.27 -2.19
N SER A 74 27.95 -8.23 -1.55
CA SER A 74 28.86 -8.35 -0.41
C SER A 74 29.04 -7.00 0.31
N ARG A 75 29.91 -6.97 1.33
CA ARG A 75 30.38 -5.74 1.96
C ARG A 75 31.87 -5.55 1.69
N ASP A 76 32.28 -4.31 1.45
CA ASP A 76 33.68 -3.96 1.33
C ASP A 76 34.43 -4.29 2.64
N PRO A 77 35.58 -4.98 2.59
CA PRO A 77 36.25 -5.46 3.79
C PRO A 77 36.83 -4.33 4.65
N GLN A 78 37.08 -3.14 4.11
CA GLN A 78 37.67 -2.01 4.82
C GLN A 78 36.60 -1.01 5.27
N THR A 79 35.83 -0.48 4.31
CA THR A 79 34.83 0.55 4.53
C THR A 79 33.52 0.00 5.09
N LYS A 80 33.29 -1.31 4.95
CA LYS A 80 32.03 -2.00 5.31
C LYS A 80 30.81 -1.59 4.49
N PHE A 81 31.00 -0.78 3.45
CA PHE A 81 29.93 -0.39 2.53
C PHE A 81 29.37 -1.62 1.83
N ILE A 82 28.05 -1.67 1.73
CA ILE A 82 27.38 -2.68 0.91
C ILE A 82 27.70 -2.44 -0.57
N ILE A 83 28.02 -3.51 -1.29
CA ILE A 83 28.47 -3.48 -2.68
C ILE A 83 27.33 -4.02 -3.57
N PRO A 84 26.81 -3.23 -4.52
CA PRO A 84 25.90 -3.72 -5.56
C PRO A 84 26.52 -4.89 -6.32
N ASP A 85 25.73 -5.87 -6.76
CA ASP A 85 26.26 -6.95 -7.59
C ASP A 85 26.83 -6.37 -8.89
N PRO A 86 28.14 -6.48 -9.16
CA PRO A 86 28.75 -5.86 -10.34
C PRO A 86 28.28 -6.51 -11.65
N ASN A 87 27.72 -7.71 -11.62
CA ASN A 87 27.14 -8.34 -12.81
C ASN A 87 25.71 -7.86 -13.08
N GLY A 88 24.91 -7.71 -12.01
CA GLY A 88 23.53 -7.23 -12.12
C GLY A 88 23.42 -5.72 -12.28
N PHE A 89 24.32 -4.96 -11.64
CA PHE A 89 24.30 -3.51 -11.55
C PHE A 89 25.69 -2.90 -11.82
N PRO A 90 26.29 -3.17 -13.00
CA PRO A 90 27.64 -2.72 -13.33
C PRO A 90 27.84 -1.19 -13.26
N SER A 91 26.78 -0.42 -13.45
CA SER A 91 26.81 1.05 -13.34
C SER A 91 26.77 1.57 -11.89
N GLY A 92 26.46 0.70 -10.93
CA GLY A 92 26.21 1.06 -9.53
C GLY A 92 24.86 1.75 -9.29
N MET A 93 24.45 1.79 -8.02
CA MET A 93 23.11 2.25 -7.64
C MET A 93 22.90 3.76 -7.79
N ALA A 94 23.93 4.58 -7.57
CA ALA A 94 23.83 6.03 -7.80
C ALA A 94 23.48 6.36 -9.27
N SER A 95 24.11 5.67 -10.24
CA SER A 95 23.83 5.86 -11.66
C SER A 95 22.42 5.40 -12.04
N LEU A 96 21.96 4.31 -11.42
CA LEU A 96 20.59 3.82 -11.63
C LEU A 96 19.55 4.78 -11.03
N ALA A 97 19.79 5.31 -9.83
CA ALA A 97 18.96 6.32 -9.22
C ALA A 97 18.90 7.60 -10.09
N ASP A 98 20.03 8.07 -10.60
CA ASP A 98 20.08 9.22 -11.51
C ASP A 98 19.25 9.01 -12.78
N TYR A 99 19.25 7.80 -13.32
CA TYR A 99 18.40 7.45 -14.45
C TYR A 99 16.92 7.52 -14.10
N VAL A 100 16.53 6.90 -12.98
CA VAL A 100 15.14 6.91 -12.48
C VAL A 100 14.67 8.34 -12.24
N HIS A 101 15.49 9.17 -11.57
CA HIS A 101 15.20 10.59 -11.36
C HIS A 101 15.07 11.37 -12.67
N SER A 102 15.89 11.05 -13.69
CA SER A 102 15.78 11.67 -15.02
C SER A 102 14.46 11.37 -15.75
N ARG A 103 13.71 10.36 -15.29
CA ARG A 103 12.35 10.03 -15.74
C ARG A 103 11.26 10.67 -14.88
N GLY A 104 11.61 11.44 -13.86
CA GLY A 104 10.67 12.02 -12.91
C GLY A 104 10.12 11.03 -11.89
N LEU A 105 10.75 9.87 -11.76
CA LEU A 105 10.39 8.81 -10.80
C LEU A 105 11.28 8.91 -9.56
N LEU A 106 10.94 8.15 -8.52
CA LEU A 106 11.64 8.03 -7.24
C LEU A 106 12.26 6.64 -7.11
N PHE A 107 13.48 6.54 -6.59
CA PHE A 107 14.24 5.29 -6.55
C PHE A 107 14.20 4.65 -5.16
N GLY A 108 13.78 3.39 -5.08
CA GLY A 108 13.74 2.61 -3.85
C GLY A 108 14.73 1.46 -3.80
N LEU A 109 15.20 1.15 -2.60
CA LEU A 109 16.00 -0.04 -2.30
C LEU A 109 15.35 -0.88 -1.21
N TYR A 110 15.92 -2.06 -1.03
CA TYR A 110 15.58 -3.04 -0.02
C TYR A 110 16.79 -3.37 0.86
N SER A 111 16.55 -3.59 2.14
CA SER A 111 17.50 -4.22 3.06
C SER A 111 16.74 -4.95 4.17
N ASP A 112 17.46 -5.44 5.17
CA ASP A 112 16.92 -6.24 6.26
C ASP A 112 17.42 -5.74 7.63
N ALA A 113 16.53 -5.76 8.62
CA ALA A 113 16.78 -5.52 10.03
C ALA A 113 17.50 -6.68 10.74
N GLY A 114 18.08 -7.62 10.00
CA GLY A 114 18.90 -8.74 10.43
C GLY A 114 20.28 -8.76 9.77
N ILE A 115 21.04 -9.84 10.02
CA ILE A 115 22.43 -9.96 9.53
C ILE A 115 22.53 -10.25 8.03
N SER A 116 21.48 -10.81 7.46
CA SER A 116 21.35 -11.09 6.04
C SER A 116 19.89 -10.94 5.62
N THR A 117 19.68 -10.53 4.38
CA THR A 117 18.35 -10.49 3.77
C THR A 117 17.72 -11.87 3.66
N CYS A 118 16.43 -11.94 3.32
CA CYS A 118 15.73 -13.20 3.12
C CYS A 118 16.39 -14.08 2.03
N ALA A 119 16.95 -13.49 0.97
CA ALA A 119 17.73 -14.19 -0.06
C ALA A 119 19.22 -14.35 0.27
N GLY A 120 19.64 -14.06 1.50
CA GLY A 120 21.00 -14.30 1.98
C GLY A 120 22.03 -13.25 1.53
N ARG A 121 21.61 -12.05 1.11
CA ARG A 121 22.50 -10.92 0.85
C ARG A 121 22.84 -10.19 2.16
N PRO A 122 23.85 -9.29 2.20
CA PRO A 122 24.15 -8.57 3.43
C PRO A 122 22.95 -7.75 3.92
N GLY A 123 22.53 -7.99 5.17
CA GLY A 123 21.51 -7.20 5.86
C GLY A 123 22.17 -6.04 6.63
N SER A 124 21.38 -5.08 7.11
CA SER A 124 21.88 -3.83 7.69
C SER A 124 22.01 -3.84 9.22
N TYR A 125 21.66 -4.94 9.90
CA TYR A 125 21.81 -4.99 11.36
C TYR A 125 23.27 -4.75 11.79
N GLY A 126 23.49 -3.74 12.62
CA GLY A 126 24.82 -3.30 13.07
C GLY A 126 25.59 -2.42 12.08
N TYR A 127 25.02 -2.16 10.90
CA TYR A 127 25.58 -1.29 9.85
C TYR A 127 24.62 -0.16 9.47
N GLU A 128 23.61 0.14 10.29
CA GLU A 128 22.50 1.02 9.94
C GLU A 128 22.96 2.41 9.52
N GLU A 129 23.87 3.03 10.28
CA GLU A 129 24.45 4.35 9.97
C GLU A 129 25.27 4.35 8.67
N ILE A 130 26.02 3.28 8.43
CA ILE A 130 26.86 3.13 7.23
C ILE A 130 25.97 2.95 6.00
N ASP A 131 24.97 2.09 6.11
CA ASP A 131 24.05 1.77 5.02
C ASP A 131 23.12 2.93 4.70
N ALA A 132 22.53 3.58 5.72
CA ALA A 132 21.73 4.78 5.51
C ALA A 132 22.55 5.89 4.82
N HIS A 133 23.81 6.09 5.25
CA HIS A 133 24.69 7.07 4.63
C HIS A 133 24.94 6.77 3.14
N ILE A 134 25.25 5.52 2.79
CA ILE A 134 25.51 5.18 1.38
C ILE A 134 24.23 5.21 0.54
N TYR A 135 23.08 4.83 1.09
CA TYR A 135 21.78 4.97 0.41
C TYR A 135 21.46 6.43 0.12
N ALA A 136 21.71 7.34 1.06
CA ALA A 136 21.55 8.77 0.84
C ALA A 136 22.53 9.31 -0.22
N GLN A 137 23.79 8.86 -0.23
CA GLN A 137 24.76 9.22 -1.28
C GLN A 137 24.33 8.72 -2.66
N TRP A 138 23.72 7.54 -2.74
CA TRP A 138 23.13 7.00 -3.97
C TRP A 138 21.78 7.60 -4.33
N LYS A 139 21.30 8.58 -3.56
CA LYS A 139 20.05 9.31 -3.80
C LYS A 139 18.81 8.42 -3.76
N VAL A 140 18.82 7.40 -2.89
CA VAL A 140 17.63 6.58 -2.62
C VAL A 140 16.53 7.44 -1.99
N ASP A 141 15.27 7.22 -2.37
CA ASP A 141 14.07 7.92 -1.90
C ASP A 141 13.16 7.03 -1.05
N TYR A 142 13.36 5.71 -1.09
CA TYR A 142 12.52 4.72 -0.43
C TYR A 142 13.37 3.55 0.07
N LEU A 143 13.12 3.08 1.30
CA LEU A 143 13.69 1.85 1.83
C LEU A 143 12.57 0.91 2.30
N LYS A 144 12.47 -0.26 1.66
CA LYS A 144 11.81 -1.45 2.24
C LYS A 144 12.81 -2.11 3.19
N TYR A 145 12.40 -2.37 4.42
CA TYR A 145 13.28 -2.90 5.46
C TYR A 145 12.68 -4.13 6.12
N ASP A 146 13.28 -5.28 5.87
CA ASP A 146 12.77 -6.61 6.18
C ASP A 146 13.15 -7.10 7.58
N ASN A 147 12.76 -8.32 7.93
CA ASN A 147 12.93 -8.90 9.27
C ASN A 147 13.54 -10.32 9.30
N CYS A 148 14.11 -10.80 8.18
CA CYS A 148 14.75 -12.11 8.13
C CYS A 148 16.06 -12.16 8.94
N ASN A 149 16.49 -13.36 9.31
CA ASN A 149 17.78 -13.61 9.98
C ASN A 149 18.04 -12.70 11.21
N SER A 150 16.98 -12.33 11.93
CA SER A 150 17.00 -11.45 13.09
C SER A 150 17.27 -12.19 14.41
N LYS A 151 17.21 -13.52 14.43
CA LYS A 151 17.45 -14.36 15.63
C LYS A 151 18.83 -14.20 16.29
N PRO A 152 19.94 -13.91 15.57
CA PRO A 152 21.23 -13.63 16.22
C PRO A 152 21.30 -12.27 16.91
N THR A 153 20.27 -11.43 16.77
CA THR A 153 20.26 -10.09 17.35
C THR A 153 19.82 -10.14 18.82
N ASN A 154 20.44 -9.32 19.68
CA ASN A 154 20.03 -9.16 21.07
C ASN A 154 19.03 -8.00 21.25
N LYS A 155 18.36 -7.60 20.16
CA LYS A 155 17.51 -6.42 20.06
C LYS A 155 16.09 -6.82 19.69
N THR A 156 15.13 -6.16 20.30
CA THR A 156 13.72 -6.29 19.94
C THR A 156 13.47 -5.81 18.51
N ILE A 157 12.36 -6.23 17.89
CA ILE A 157 11.95 -5.75 16.56
C ILE A 157 11.93 -4.22 16.56
N LYS A 158 11.26 -3.63 17.55
CA LYS A 158 11.17 -2.18 17.72
C LYS A 158 12.54 -1.50 17.71
N GLU A 159 13.48 -1.96 18.54
CA GLU A 159 14.82 -1.36 18.60
C GLU A 159 15.56 -1.46 17.26
N ARG A 160 15.40 -2.55 16.50
CA ARG A 160 16.08 -2.72 15.19
C ARG A 160 15.55 -1.74 14.15
N TYR A 161 14.23 -1.56 14.10
CA TYR A 161 13.61 -0.61 13.18
C TYR A 161 13.86 0.86 13.59
N GLU A 162 13.85 1.17 14.89
CA GLU A 162 14.20 2.52 15.38
C GLU A 162 15.64 2.91 15.04
N ARG A 163 16.60 1.97 15.09
CA ARG A 163 17.99 2.22 14.70
C ARG A 163 18.12 2.64 13.24
N MET A 164 17.44 1.95 12.32
CA MET A 164 17.46 2.30 10.91
C MET A 164 16.69 3.60 10.65
N ARG A 165 15.54 3.84 11.31
CA ARG A 165 14.86 5.14 11.27
C ARG A 165 15.79 6.29 11.64
N ASP A 166 16.50 6.17 12.75
CA ASP A 166 17.38 7.22 13.26
C ASP A 166 18.56 7.45 12.30
N ALA A 167 19.16 6.36 11.79
CA ALA A 167 20.22 6.42 10.78
C ALA A 167 19.75 7.11 9.48
N LEU A 168 18.55 6.78 8.98
CA LEU A 168 17.96 7.45 7.81
C LEU A 168 17.78 8.94 8.06
N ASN A 169 17.21 9.31 9.21
CA ASN A 169 17.02 10.72 9.60
C ASN A 169 18.35 11.48 9.71
N HIS A 170 19.40 10.85 10.27
CA HIS A 170 20.73 11.46 10.39
C HIS A 170 21.38 11.80 9.06
N THR A 171 20.97 11.16 7.96
CA THR A 171 21.49 11.48 6.62
C THR A 171 21.05 12.87 6.13
N GLY A 172 19.95 13.41 6.67
CA GLY A 172 19.31 14.64 6.21
C GLY A 172 18.59 14.52 4.85
N ARG A 173 18.63 13.35 4.19
CA ARG A 173 17.85 13.08 2.99
C ARG A 173 16.50 12.47 3.40
N PRO A 174 15.36 13.03 2.94
CA PRO A 174 14.07 12.37 3.12
C PRO A 174 14.04 11.03 2.37
N ILE A 175 13.88 9.94 3.11
CA ILE A 175 13.73 8.58 2.59
C ILE A 175 12.45 8.00 3.18
N PHE A 176 11.52 7.57 2.32
CA PHE A 176 10.30 6.89 2.73
C PHE A 176 10.68 5.57 3.39
N TYR A 177 10.25 5.35 4.63
CA TYR A 177 10.64 4.16 5.38
C TYR A 177 9.47 3.19 5.48
N SER A 178 9.62 2.02 4.85
CA SER A 178 8.61 0.97 4.77
C SER A 178 9.06 -0.25 5.56
N ALA A 179 8.43 -0.50 6.68
CA ALA A 179 8.74 -1.65 7.52
C ALA A 179 8.10 -2.94 6.98
N CYS A 180 8.87 -4.03 6.98
CA CYS A 180 8.46 -5.34 6.47
C CYS A 180 8.76 -6.41 7.51
N GLU A 181 7.98 -6.45 8.57
CA GLU A 181 8.11 -7.43 9.66
C GLU A 181 6.92 -8.38 9.79
N TRP A 182 6.03 -8.33 8.79
CA TRP A 182 4.95 -9.30 8.56
C TRP A 182 3.85 -9.32 9.63
N GLY A 183 3.67 -8.24 10.39
CA GLY A 183 2.67 -8.17 11.46
C GLY A 183 3.18 -8.67 12.82
N GLU A 184 4.45 -9.01 12.95
CA GLU A 184 5.05 -9.50 14.19
C GLU A 184 4.97 -8.44 15.30
N MET A 185 4.57 -8.85 16.50
CA MET A 185 4.35 -7.90 17.61
C MET A 185 3.37 -6.74 17.30
N LEU A 186 2.39 -6.95 16.41
CA LEU A 186 1.27 -6.03 16.16
C LEU A 186 1.75 -4.61 15.76
N PRO A 187 2.41 -4.45 14.61
CA PRO A 187 3.12 -3.24 14.22
C PRO A 187 2.25 -1.98 14.24
N ALA A 188 0.98 -2.11 13.86
CA ALA A 188 0.02 -1.00 13.82
C ALA A 188 -0.09 -0.23 15.15
N LEU A 189 0.20 -0.88 16.27
CA LEU A 189 0.12 -0.26 17.60
C LEU A 189 1.28 0.71 17.90
N TRP A 190 2.40 0.65 17.17
CA TRP A 190 3.62 1.39 17.53
C TRP A 190 4.49 1.87 16.36
N PHE A 191 4.39 1.27 15.17
CA PHE A 191 5.21 1.64 14.01
C PHE A 191 4.93 3.01 13.45
N ARG A 192 3.78 3.61 13.76
CA ARG A 192 3.43 4.94 13.26
C ARG A 192 4.49 6.00 13.60
N SER A 193 5.15 5.87 14.76
CA SER A 193 6.26 6.74 15.18
C SER A 193 7.64 6.33 14.64
N VAL A 194 7.69 5.24 13.87
CA VAL A 194 8.92 4.59 13.42
C VAL A 194 9.07 4.62 11.90
N ALA A 195 8.01 4.30 11.15
CA ALA A 195 8.02 4.14 9.70
C ALA A 195 6.78 4.79 9.06
N ASN A 196 6.86 5.07 7.75
CA ASN A 196 5.77 5.65 6.96
C ASN A 196 4.73 4.60 6.53
N SER A 197 5.13 3.33 6.45
CA SER A 197 4.21 2.19 6.34
C SER A 197 4.79 0.96 7.05
N TRP A 198 3.94 -0.01 7.36
CA TRP A 198 4.36 -1.28 7.97
C TRP A 198 3.51 -2.44 7.47
N ARG A 199 4.18 -3.52 7.07
CA ARG A 199 3.53 -4.77 6.68
C ARG A 199 2.72 -5.33 7.84
N THR A 200 1.45 -5.64 7.61
CA THR A 200 0.54 -6.21 8.63
C THR A 200 0.40 -7.72 8.53
N THR A 201 0.92 -8.31 7.45
CA THR A 201 0.68 -9.69 7.04
C THR A 201 1.95 -10.34 6.48
N PRO A 202 2.00 -11.69 6.42
CA PRO A 202 2.92 -12.43 5.55
C PRO A 202 2.81 -12.01 4.08
N ASP A 203 3.77 -12.50 3.27
CA ASP A 203 3.81 -12.17 1.85
C ASP A 203 2.55 -12.62 1.14
N ILE A 204 2.01 -11.74 0.30
CA ILE A 204 0.96 -12.10 -0.64
C ILE A 204 1.54 -13.02 -1.71
N ILE A 205 0.72 -13.93 -2.20
CA ILE A 205 0.96 -14.66 -3.45
C ILE A 205 -0.24 -14.48 -4.36
N ASP A 206 -0.04 -14.57 -5.67
CA ASP A 206 -1.05 -14.36 -6.71
C ASP A 206 -2.15 -15.44 -6.74
N THR A 207 -2.97 -15.47 -5.69
CA THR A 207 -4.10 -16.37 -5.50
C THR A 207 -5.19 -15.64 -4.72
N TRP A 208 -6.45 -15.97 -5.04
CA TRP A 208 -7.63 -15.43 -4.35
C TRP A 208 -7.56 -15.56 -2.83
N LEU A 209 -7.17 -16.75 -2.35
CA LEU A 209 -7.12 -17.05 -0.92
C LEU A 209 -6.06 -16.25 -0.17
N SER A 210 -4.89 -16.02 -0.77
CA SER A 210 -3.85 -15.19 -0.15
C SER A 210 -4.27 -13.72 -0.09
N MET A 211 -4.90 -13.21 -1.16
CA MET A 211 -5.43 -11.86 -1.18
C MET A 211 -6.49 -11.65 -0.07
N LEU A 212 -7.44 -12.60 0.06
CA LEU A 212 -8.44 -12.59 1.13
C LEU A 212 -7.82 -12.65 2.53
N PHE A 213 -6.84 -13.54 2.74
CA PHE A 213 -6.16 -13.68 4.02
C PHE A 213 -5.49 -12.38 4.45
N ASN A 214 -4.78 -11.72 3.51
CA ASN A 214 -4.07 -10.49 3.81
C ASN A 214 -5.04 -9.35 4.13
N ILE A 215 -6.09 -9.15 3.33
CA ILE A 215 -7.04 -8.05 3.56
C ILE A 215 -7.84 -8.23 4.86
N ASP A 216 -8.21 -9.46 5.22
CA ASP A 216 -8.96 -9.74 6.45
C ASP A 216 -8.14 -9.45 7.71
N ILE A 217 -6.84 -9.77 7.71
CA ILE A 217 -5.94 -9.42 8.82
C ILE A 217 -5.71 -7.91 8.87
N ASN A 218 -5.50 -7.28 7.72
CA ASN A 218 -5.22 -5.84 7.64
C ASN A 218 -6.39 -4.97 8.13
N ASP A 219 -7.64 -5.42 7.92
CA ASP A 219 -8.86 -4.74 8.39
C ASP A 219 -8.88 -4.56 9.92
N LEU A 220 -8.30 -5.50 10.67
CA LEU A 220 -8.22 -5.44 12.13
C LEU A 220 -7.47 -4.19 12.64
N PHE A 221 -6.65 -3.60 11.78
CA PHE A 221 -5.79 -2.46 12.12
C PHE A 221 -6.25 -1.14 11.50
N ALA A 222 -7.46 -1.08 10.91
CA ALA A 222 -7.95 0.08 10.18
C ALA A 222 -7.87 1.40 10.97
N ASP A 223 -8.14 1.37 12.27
CA ASP A 223 -8.18 2.57 13.11
C ASP A 223 -6.78 3.17 13.42
N TYR A 224 -5.70 2.49 13.02
CA TYR A 224 -4.31 2.94 13.24
C TYR A 224 -3.69 3.65 12.03
N ALA A 225 -4.18 3.35 10.81
CA ALA A 225 -3.72 3.97 9.59
C ALA A 225 -4.26 5.41 9.46
N ALA A 226 -3.39 6.31 9.02
CA ALA A 226 -3.69 7.71 8.80
C ALA A 226 -2.53 8.37 8.05
N PRO A 227 -2.66 9.64 7.62
CA PRO A 227 -1.53 10.36 7.05
C PRO A 227 -0.26 10.21 7.89
N HIS A 228 0.84 9.96 7.19
CA HIS A 228 2.19 9.66 7.64
C HIS A 228 2.44 8.24 8.17
N GLY A 229 1.44 7.36 8.17
CA GLY A 229 1.59 5.97 8.63
C GLY A 229 0.45 5.06 8.16
N PHE A 230 0.74 4.16 7.22
CA PHE A 230 -0.25 3.27 6.63
C PHE A 230 0.03 1.79 6.90
N ASN A 231 -1.05 1.03 7.10
CA ASN A 231 -0.98 -0.42 7.12
C ASN A 231 -0.70 -0.94 5.70
N ASP A 232 0.17 -1.94 5.59
CA ASP A 232 0.59 -2.53 4.33
C ASP A 232 0.22 -4.03 4.27
N PRO A 233 -0.91 -4.40 3.64
CA PRO A 233 -1.27 -5.80 3.35
C PRO A 233 -0.46 -6.45 2.21
N ASP A 234 0.68 -5.85 1.83
CA ASP A 234 1.61 -6.25 0.78
C ASP A 234 1.25 -5.76 -0.64
N MET A 235 2.13 -6.03 -1.60
CA MET A 235 2.09 -5.55 -2.98
C MET A 235 0.86 -6.03 -3.79
N LEU A 236 0.58 -5.35 -4.90
CA LEU A 236 -0.49 -5.70 -5.82
C LEU A 236 -0.07 -6.83 -6.77
N GLU A 237 -0.86 -7.89 -6.86
CA GLU A 237 -0.63 -9.03 -7.77
C GLU A 237 -1.26 -8.86 -9.16
N ILE A 238 -1.86 -7.70 -9.42
CA ILE A 238 -2.62 -7.40 -10.64
C ILE A 238 -1.73 -7.55 -11.87
N GLY A 239 -2.05 -8.56 -12.69
CA GLY A 239 -1.35 -8.85 -13.95
C GLY A 239 -0.31 -9.97 -13.88
N ASN A 240 -0.16 -10.68 -12.76
CA ASN A 240 0.75 -11.83 -12.64
C ASN A 240 0.16 -13.17 -13.14
N GLY A 241 -1.17 -13.24 -13.33
CA GLY A 241 -1.87 -14.29 -14.07
C GLY A 241 -2.47 -15.42 -13.24
N GLY A 242 -2.31 -15.40 -11.92
CA GLY A 242 -2.84 -16.38 -10.96
C GLY A 242 -4.26 -16.08 -10.47
N MET A 243 -4.77 -14.88 -10.72
CA MET A 243 -6.16 -14.49 -10.45
C MET A 243 -6.90 -14.02 -11.71
N THR A 244 -8.23 -14.09 -11.69
CA THR A 244 -9.11 -13.58 -12.74
C THR A 244 -9.16 -12.05 -12.73
N LEU A 245 -9.65 -11.44 -13.82
CA LEU A 245 -9.83 -9.98 -13.88
C LEU A 245 -10.82 -9.46 -12.83
N ASN A 246 -11.85 -10.23 -12.48
CA ASN A 246 -12.79 -9.85 -11.43
C ASN A 246 -12.09 -9.85 -10.07
N GLU A 247 -11.31 -10.89 -9.77
CA GLU A 247 -10.52 -10.97 -8.53
C GLU A 247 -9.50 -9.83 -8.44
N TYR A 248 -8.82 -9.48 -9.55
CA TYR A 248 -7.92 -8.33 -9.58
C TYR A 248 -8.62 -6.98 -9.38
N ARG A 249 -9.84 -6.81 -9.93
CA ARG A 249 -10.65 -5.61 -9.67
C ARG A 249 -11.03 -5.50 -8.20
N THR A 250 -11.39 -6.62 -7.59
CA THR A 250 -11.68 -6.73 -6.15
C THR A 250 -10.45 -6.40 -5.32
N HIS A 251 -9.31 -6.99 -5.64
CA HIS A 251 -8.03 -6.72 -4.99
C HIS A 251 -7.66 -5.22 -5.03
N MET A 252 -7.74 -4.57 -6.20
CA MET A 252 -7.51 -3.13 -6.33
C MET A 252 -8.47 -2.30 -5.48
N SER A 253 -9.75 -2.66 -5.46
CA SER A 253 -10.79 -1.95 -4.71
C SER A 253 -10.53 -2.03 -3.19
N LEU A 254 -10.21 -3.23 -2.70
CA LEU A 254 -9.94 -3.50 -1.30
C LEU A 254 -8.66 -2.81 -0.82
N TRP A 255 -7.57 -2.86 -1.60
CA TRP A 255 -6.35 -2.12 -1.28
C TRP A 255 -6.59 -0.61 -1.29
N SER A 256 -7.42 -0.12 -2.21
CA SER A 256 -7.74 1.30 -2.33
C SER A 256 -8.58 1.82 -1.17
N ILE A 257 -9.64 1.11 -0.77
CA ILE A 257 -10.43 1.49 0.40
C ILE A 257 -9.61 1.39 1.70
N ALA A 258 -8.71 0.41 1.77
CA ALA A 258 -7.88 0.13 2.93
C ALA A 258 -6.74 1.15 3.14
N LYS A 259 -6.54 2.10 2.22
CA LYS A 259 -5.38 3.02 2.18
C LYS A 259 -4.06 2.25 2.24
N SER A 260 -4.03 1.09 1.62
CA SER A 260 -2.82 0.29 1.43
C SER A 260 -1.86 1.01 0.47
N PRO A 261 -0.54 0.82 0.60
CA PRO A 261 0.40 1.06 -0.49
C PRO A 261 -0.07 0.41 -1.80
N LEU A 262 -0.03 1.16 -2.90
CA LEU A 262 -0.32 0.62 -4.24
C LEU A 262 0.99 0.38 -4.98
N LEU A 263 1.68 -0.71 -4.61
CA LEU A 263 2.91 -1.13 -5.25
C LEU A 263 2.63 -2.24 -6.26
N ILE A 264 2.78 -1.97 -7.55
CA ILE A 264 2.59 -2.94 -8.64
C ILE A 264 3.66 -4.03 -8.53
N GLY A 265 3.24 -5.30 -8.54
CA GLY A 265 4.11 -6.47 -8.47
C GLY A 265 4.30 -7.21 -9.81
N CYS A 266 3.69 -6.77 -10.91
CA CYS A 266 3.78 -7.45 -12.21
C CYS A 266 4.86 -6.86 -13.14
N ASP A 267 5.14 -7.54 -14.27
CA ASP A 267 5.97 -6.98 -15.34
C ASP A 267 5.20 -5.95 -16.19
N VAL A 268 5.34 -4.67 -15.84
CA VAL A 268 4.69 -3.56 -16.55
C VAL A 268 5.17 -3.35 -17.98
N ARG A 269 6.28 -3.98 -18.40
CA ARG A 269 6.78 -3.91 -19.78
C ARG A 269 5.91 -4.71 -20.74
N ASN A 270 5.15 -5.68 -20.23
CA ASN A 270 4.26 -6.55 -21.00
C ASN A 270 2.90 -6.74 -20.30
N ILE A 271 2.38 -5.67 -19.70
CA ILE A 271 1.09 -5.70 -19.03
C ILE A 271 -0.07 -5.79 -20.05
N SER A 272 -1.09 -6.58 -19.73
CA SER A 272 -2.32 -6.63 -20.53
C SER A 272 -3.08 -5.30 -20.46
N LYS A 273 -3.93 -5.04 -21.46
CA LYS A 273 -4.76 -3.84 -21.47
C LYS A 273 -5.72 -3.83 -20.27
N GLU A 274 -6.28 -4.99 -19.95
CA GLU A 274 -7.26 -5.17 -18.89
C GLU A 274 -6.66 -4.94 -17.50
N SER A 275 -5.45 -5.46 -17.24
CA SER A 275 -4.74 -5.19 -15.97
C SER A 275 -4.29 -3.73 -15.88
N LEU A 276 -3.88 -3.13 -17.01
CA LEU A 276 -3.55 -1.71 -17.05
C LEU A 276 -4.77 -0.82 -16.76
N GLU A 277 -5.95 -1.16 -17.28
CA GLU A 277 -7.21 -0.47 -16.97
C GLU A 277 -7.57 -0.54 -15.49
N ILE A 278 -7.34 -1.69 -14.84
CA ILE A 278 -7.52 -1.82 -13.37
C ILE A 278 -6.55 -0.89 -12.63
N LEU A 279 -5.27 -0.94 -12.97
CA LEU A 279 -4.23 -0.15 -12.30
C LEU A 279 -4.34 1.34 -12.59
N THR A 280 -4.96 1.77 -13.69
CA THR A 280 -5.03 3.20 -14.07
C THR A 280 -6.40 3.83 -13.80
N ASN A 281 -7.31 3.14 -13.13
CA ASN A 281 -8.61 3.71 -12.78
C ASN A 281 -8.45 4.87 -11.78
N SER A 282 -8.52 6.10 -12.32
CA SER A 282 -8.30 7.33 -11.55
C SER A 282 -9.29 7.56 -10.41
N GLU A 283 -10.51 7.02 -10.50
CA GLU A 283 -11.52 7.20 -9.44
C GLU A 283 -11.27 6.27 -8.25
N VAL A 284 -10.83 5.05 -8.52
CA VAL A 284 -10.41 4.07 -7.51
C VAL A 284 -9.12 4.52 -6.84
N ILE A 285 -8.14 5.01 -7.60
CA ILE A 285 -6.91 5.62 -7.07
C ILE A 285 -7.24 6.84 -6.20
N ALA A 286 -8.17 7.70 -6.62
CA ALA A 286 -8.56 8.88 -5.83
C ALA A 286 -9.13 8.51 -4.46
N VAL A 287 -9.77 7.33 -4.32
CA VAL A 287 -10.16 6.81 -3.01
C VAL A 287 -8.91 6.48 -2.18
N ASN A 288 -7.92 5.79 -2.72
CA ASN A 288 -6.68 5.47 -2.01
C ASN A 288 -5.91 6.74 -1.60
N GLN A 289 -5.89 7.73 -2.48
CA GLN A 289 -5.14 8.98 -2.34
C GLN A 289 -5.96 10.12 -1.70
N ASP A 290 -7.12 9.82 -1.12
CA ASP A 290 -7.95 10.83 -0.45
C ASP A 290 -7.18 11.44 0.75
N PRO A 291 -7.10 12.77 0.86
CA PRO A 291 -6.25 13.44 1.86
C PRO A 291 -6.79 13.33 3.28
N LEU A 292 -8.02 12.85 3.49
CA LEU A 292 -8.48 12.47 4.84
C LEU A 292 -7.66 11.29 5.37
N GLY A 293 -7.17 10.42 4.48
CA GLY A 293 -6.27 9.32 4.79
C GLY A 293 -6.82 8.28 5.76
N VAL A 294 -8.14 8.22 5.96
CA VAL A 294 -8.79 7.25 6.85
C VAL A 294 -9.00 5.93 6.11
N GLN A 295 -8.41 4.86 6.63
CA GLN A 295 -8.65 3.50 6.15
C GLN A 295 -10.12 3.13 6.32
N GLY A 296 -10.78 2.79 5.21
CA GLY A 296 -12.10 2.18 5.26
C GLY A 296 -12.00 0.73 5.71
N LYS A 297 -13.10 0.22 6.26
CA LYS A 297 -13.15 -1.09 6.91
C LYS A 297 -14.43 -1.83 6.63
N LYS A 298 -14.45 -3.12 6.96
CA LYS A 298 -15.65 -3.94 6.90
C LYS A 298 -16.68 -3.44 7.91
N ILE A 299 -17.92 -3.24 7.46
CA ILE A 299 -19.03 -2.75 8.31
C ILE A 299 -20.17 -3.76 8.42
N ARG A 300 -20.27 -4.70 7.48
CA ARG A 300 -21.29 -5.76 7.51
C ARG A 300 -20.78 -7.03 6.82
N ILE A 301 -21.12 -8.17 7.41
CA ILE A 301 -20.85 -9.51 6.87
C ILE A 301 -22.20 -10.23 6.79
N ASP A 302 -22.47 -10.88 5.66
CA ASP A 302 -23.55 -11.83 5.47
C ASP A 302 -22.93 -13.21 5.25
N LEU A 303 -22.92 -14.03 6.30
CA LEU A 303 -22.29 -15.34 6.29
C LEU A 303 -23.06 -16.37 5.46
N ASP A 304 -24.37 -16.18 5.27
CA ASP A 304 -25.20 -17.14 4.53
C ASP A 304 -24.95 -17.03 3.02
N HIS A 305 -24.61 -15.84 2.54
CA HIS A 305 -24.34 -15.56 1.14
C HIS A 305 -22.85 -15.31 0.83
N ASP A 306 -21.99 -15.32 1.85
CA ASP A 306 -20.57 -14.94 1.78
C ASP A 306 -20.37 -13.59 1.07
N THR A 307 -21.08 -12.56 1.56
CA THR A 307 -20.96 -11.19 1.04
C THR A 307 -20.63 -10.20 2.14
N GLU A 308 -19.97 -9.12 1.76
CA GLU A 308 -19.52 -8.09 2.68
C GLU A 308 -19.86 -6.68 2.19
N ILE A 309 -19.95 -5.77 3.15
CA ILE A 309 -19.93 -4.33 2.88
C ILE A 309 -18.74 -3.72 3.59
N TRP A 310 -17.95 -2.97 2.83
CA TRP A 310 -16.88 -2.13 3.34
C TRP A 310 -17.22 -0.67 3.13
N ALA A 311 -16.81 0.21 4.06
CA ALA A 311 -17.02 1.64 3.91
C ALA A 311 -15.89 2.47 4.55
N GLY A 312 -15.65 3.65 3.99
CA GLY A 312 -14.73 4.63 4.54
C GLY A 312 -15.17 6.07 4.21
N PRO A 313 -14.96 7.04 5.10
CA PRO A 313 -15.22 8.44 4.80
C PRO A 313 -14.17 9.01 3.83
N LEU A 314 -14.57 10.03 3.08
CA LEU A 314 -13.69 10.82 2.21
C LEU A 314 -13.69 12.29 2.66
N VAL A 315 -12.67 13.06 2.26
CA VAL A 315 -12.47 14.44 2.73
C VAL A 315 -13.63 15.38 2.40
N ASP A 316 -14.35 15.12 1.31
CA ASP A 316 -15.47 15.93 0.84
C ASP A 316 -16.81 15.63 1.55
N GLY A 317 -16.79 14.75 2.55
CA GLY A 317 -17.98 14.33 3.31
C GLY A 317 -18.78 13.19 2.67
N SER A 318 -18.39 12.74 1.47
CA SER A 318 -18.91 11.50 0.89
C SER A 318 -18.32 10.26 1.60
N LYS A 319 -18.86 9.09 1.26
CA LYS A 319 -18.32 7.80 1.68
C LYS A 319 -18.02 6.95 0.46
N VAL A 320 -16.89 6.25 0.48
CA VAL A 320 -16.70 5.11 -0.42
C VAL A 320 -17.35 3.88 0.22
N VAL A 321 -18.02 3.07 -0.60
CA VAL A 321 -18.67 1.83 -0.20
C VAL A 321 -18.32 0.74 -1.20
N ILE A 322 -17.94 -0.44 -0.73
CA ILE A 322 -17.75 -1.64 -1.56
C ILE A 322 -18.83 -2.64 -1.19
N THR A 323 -19.56 -3.15 -2.19
CA THR A 323 -20.33 -4.40 -2.06
C THR A 323 -19.48 -5.52 -2.61
N PHE A 324 -19.16 -6.49 -1.78
CA PHE A 324 -18.18 -7.51 -2.09
C PHE A 324 -18.83 -8.90 -2.05
N ASN A 325 -18.78 -9.61 -3.18
CA ASN A 325 -19.11 -11.02 -3.26
C ASN A 325 -17.85 -11.88 -3.10
N ARG A 326 -17.74 -12.60 -1.97
CA ARG A 326 -16.62 -13.50 -1.70
C ARG A 326 -16.87 -14.91 -2.22
N ALA A 327 -18.13 -15.25 -2.49
CA ALA A 327 -18.56 -16.57 -2.89
C ALA A 327 -18.08 -16.95 -4.31
N ASP A 328 -17.97 -18.25 -4.54
CA ASP A 328 -17.67 -18.85 -5.85
C ASP A 328 -18.84 -18.73 -6.86
N ASN A 329 -20.01 -18.26 -6.43
CA ASN A 329 -21.21 -18.07 -7.25
C ASN A 329 -21.62 -16.59 -7.33
N ILE A 330 -22.49 -16.26 -8.29
CA ILE A 330 -23.10 -14.93 -8.39
C ILE A 330 -23.90 -14.65 -7.10
N ALA A 331 -23.75 -13.45 -6.56
CA ALA A 331 -24.62 -12.91 -5.53
C ALA A 331 -25.79 -12.16 -6.18
N ASP A 332 -27.00 -12.71 -6.05
CA ASP A 332 -28.22 -12.12 -6.65
C ASP A 332 -28.43 -10.67 -6.21
N LYS A 333 -28.15 -10.37 -4.94
CA LYS A 333 -28.26 -9.04 -4.36
C LYS A 333 -27.34 -8.82 -3.16
N ILE A 334 -26.84 -7.59 -3.00
CA ILE A 334 -26.17 -7.12 -1.77
C ILE A 334 -26.81 -5.78 -1.36
N LEU A 335 -27.49 -5.76 -0.19
CA LEU A 335 -28.25 -4.60 0.30
C LEU A 335 -27.38 -3.66 1.15
N VAL A 336 -27.14 -2.44 0.69
CA VAL A 336 -26.50 -1.38 1.48
C VAL A 336 -27.56 -0.55 2.20
N LEU A 337 -27.64 -0.66 3.53
CA LEU A 337 -28.48 0.22 4.33
C LEU A 337 -27.73 1.51 4.68
N PHE A 338 -28.35 2.68 4.47
CA PHE A 338 -27.68 3.94 4.79
C PHE A 338 -27.47 4.13 6.29
N THR A 339 -28.24 3.44 7.12
CA THR A 339 -28.04 3.38 8.57
C THR A 339 -26.74 2.67 8.96
N ASP A 340 -26.28 1.67 8.19
CA ASP A 340 -24.99 1.01 8.42
C ASP A 340 -23.83 1.99 8.14
N LEU A 341 -24.08 2.96 7.26
CA LEU A 341 -23.17 4.06 6.95
C LEU A 341 -23.30 5.23 7.95
N GLY A 342 -24.11 5.11 9.00
CA GLY A 342 -24.31 6.18 9.99
C GLY A 342 -25.14 7.37 9.49
N TRP A 343 -25.90 7.19 8.40
CA TRP A 343 -26.88 8.17 7.93
C TRP A 343 -28.30 7.78 8.39
N ASN A 344 -29.21 8.75 8.41
CA ASN A 344 -30.61 8.48 8.72
C ASN A 344 -31.28 7.75 7.55
N SER A 345 -32.32 6.96 7.84
CA SER A 345 -33.12 6.25 6.81
C SER A 345 -33.82 7.20 5.83
N THR A 346 -33.91 8.49 6.16
CA THR A 346 -34.48 9.54 5.30
C THR A 346 -33.44 10.30 4.48
N THR A 347 -32.14 10.02 4.65
CA THR A 347 -31.08 10.68 3.89
C THR A 347 -31.15 10.26 2.42
N THR A 348 -31.14 11.25 1.54
CA THR A 348 -30.97 11.05 0.09
C THR A 348 -29.50 11.15 -0.27
N VAL A 349 -29.03 10.26 -1.13
CA VAL A 349 -27.62 10.09 -1.48
C VAL A 349 -27.50 9.93 -3.00
N ASN A 350 -26.59 10.69 -3.61
CA ASN A 350 -26.15 10.48 -4.98
C ASN A 350 -25.08 9.38 -5.00
N ILE A 351 -25.26 8.38 -5.86
CA ILE A 351 -24.36 7.23 -5.96
C ILE A 351 -23.67 7.22 -7.32
N ARG A 352 -22.35 7.09 -7.31
CA ARG A 352 -21.50 6.90 -8.50
C ARG A 352 -20.76 5.58 -8.41
N ASP A 353 -20.81 4.77 -9.46
CA ASP A 353 -19.99 3.58 -9.63
C ASP A 353 -18.63 3.96 -10.24
N LEU A 354 -17.56 3.65 -9.51
CA LEU A 354 -16.19 4.04 -9.83
C LEU A 354 -15.55 3.13 -10.90
N TRP A 355 -16.05 1.92 -11.08
CA TRP A 355 -15.59 0.99 -12.13
C TRP A 355 -16.33 1.22 -13.44
N LEU A 356 -17.62 1.53 -13.37
CA LEU A 356 -18.43 1.87 -14.55
C LEU A 356 -18.30 3.34 -14.98
N HIS A 357 -17.64 4.17 -14.16
CA HIS A 357 -17.54 5.62 -14.35
C HIS A 357 -18.91 6.29 -14.54
N LYS A 358 -19.92 5.79 -13.81
CA LYS A 358 -21.33 6.09 -14.08
C LYS A 358 -22.05 6.56 -12.82
N ASP A 359 -22.79 7.65 -12.95
CA ASP A 359 -23.73 8.07 -11.92
C ASP A 359 -24.98 7.17 -11.99
N LEU A 360 -25.27 6.50 -10.87
CA LEU A 360 -26.42 5.60 -10.73
C LEU A 360 -27.70 6.36 -10.34
N GLY A 361 -27.56 7.60 -9.87
CA GLY A 361 -28.66 8.49 -9.49
C GLY A 361 -28.82 8.64 -7.98
N GLU A 362 -29.98 9.16 -7.59
CA GLU A 362 -30.34 9.42 -6.18
C GLU A 362 -31.10 8.23 -5.58
N PHE A 363 -30.66 7.83 -4.39
CA PHE A 363 -31.28 6.78 -3.60
C PHE A 363 -31.60 7.30 -2.20
N LYS A 364 -32.59 6.70 -1.54
CA LYS A 364 -33.04 7.11 -0.21
C LYS A 364 -33.15 5.91 0.71
N GLY A 365 -32.45 5.97 1.85
CA GLY A 365 -32.46 4.95 2.90
C GLY A 365 -31.68 3.67 2.60
N ASN A 366 -31.59 3.23 1.34
CA ASN A 366 -30.79 2.08 0.94
C ASN A 366 -30.41 2.10 -0.55
N TYR A 367 -29.47 1.23 -0.91
CA TYR A 367 -29.10 0.85 -2.28
C TYR A 367 -28.96 -0.67 -2.35
N THR A 368 -29.36 -1.30 -3.46
CA THR A 368 -29.15 -2.75 -3.66
C THR A 368 -28.31 -2.95 -4.91
N ALA A 369 -27.13 -3.53 -4.74
CA ALA A 369 -26.32 -4.04 -5.83
C ALA A 369 -26.89 -5.38 -6.28
N TYR A 370 -26.96 -5.65 -7.58
CA TYR A 370 -27.58 -6.86 -8.14
C TYR A 370 -26.62 -7.62 -9.05
N ASN A 371 -26.70 -8.96 -9.02
CA ASN A 371 -25.92 -9.85 -9.88
C ASN A 371 -24.40 -9.59 -9.79
N ILE A 372 -23.87 -9.50 -8.57
CA ILE A 372 -22.43 -9.35 -8.39
C ILE A 372 -21.78 -10.69 -8.69
N GLU A 373 -21.00 -10.72 -9.77
CA GLU A 373 -20.29 -11.92 -10.22
C GLU A 373 -19.47 -12.55 -9.08
N SER A 374 -19.17 -13.83 -9.23
CA SER A 374 -18.24 -14.55 -8.34
C SER A 374 -16.94 -13.75 -8.17
N HIS A 375 -16.52 -13.59 -6.92
CA HIS A 375 -15.33 -12.83 -6.52
C HIS A 375 -15.33 -11.35 -6.95
N GLY A 376 -16.49 -10.80 -7.29
CA GLY A 376 -16.66 -9.45 -7.83
C GLY A 376 -17.00 -8.39 -6.78
N VAL A 377 -16.90 -7.13 -7.20
CA VAL A 377 -17.25 -5.95 -6.41
C VAL A 377 -17.99 -4.90 -7.25
N GLU A 378 -18.86 -4.13 -6.59
CA GLU A 378 -19.11 -2.73 -6.96
C GLU A 378 -18.32 -1.84 -5.99
N MET A 379 -17.73 -0.76 -6.51
CA MET A 379 -17.08 0.26 -5.70
C MET A 379 -17.78 1.58 -5.97
N LEU A 380 -18.39 2.15 -4.93
CA LEU A 380 -19.35 3.23 -5.02
C LEU A 380 -18.85 4.44 -4.24
N LYS A 381 -18.93 5.63 -4.83
CA LYS A 381 -18.88 6.90 -4.09
C LYS A 381 -20.30 7.36 -3.81
N MET A 382 -20.63 7.45 -2.53
CA MET A 382 -21.94 7.81 -2.02
C MET A 382 -21.86 9.19 -1.37
N THR A 383 -22.53 10.18 -1.99
CA THR A 383 -22.49 11.59 -1.58
C THR A 383 -23.85 12.02 -1.05
N PRO A 384 -24.01 12.37 0.23
CA PRO A 384 -25.27 12.90 0.76
C PRO A 384 -25.71 14.14 -0.02
N VAL A 385 -26.98 14.19 -0.40
CA VAL A 385 -27.59 15.41 -0.94
C VAL A 385 -27.85 16.33 0.23
N MET A 386 -27.14 17.46 0.30
CA MET A 386 -27.46 18.49 1.29
C MET A 386 -28.83 19.07 0.95
N LEU A 387 -29.76 18.97 1.91
CA LEU A 387 -31.08 19.59 1.83
C LEU A 387 -31.01 21.09 2.13
#